data_AF-A0A078BA35-F1
#
_entry.id   AF-A0A078BA35-F1
#
_cell.length_a   1.000
_cell.length_b   1.000
_cell.length_c   1.000
_cell.angle_alpha   90.00
_cell.angle_beta   90.00
_cell.angle_gamma   90.00
#
_symmetry.space_group_name_H-M   'P 1'
#
loop_
_entity.id
_entity.type
_entity.pdbx_description
1 polymer ?
#
loop_
_entity_poly.entity_id
_entity_poly.type
_entity_poly.pdbx_seq_one_letter_code
_entity_poly.pdbx_strand_id
1 'polypeptide(L)'
;MKESLVLAINMTTVVTELSRHLALSGINLHLVDIENVMIDSSHSESDFLFAPNDIGKLRVQVVAEKLREMNPYVKITHETERTLKDLLEIRDLQSLFNGQKYSAIVSGFTRFSDSKVLNSMARDVQTPFYSLNSCGLNGFFFADICHEFTYTTKNKQTNEDEIHTITKSVSLDKFIANFSAQDRKLSNVPIRKTSAQAAFLFYTIMSLALQEQTQSPQPVASDDQMMIDQNPENVSEGQRKDSEFDKVCQILIEKGVGSKIIKSQEFRETYDRVQKCFNVEFSPSCSLIGAIVSQEIVKVITQRDHPGYGMYVYDSVTQQCTQQLVE
;
A
#
# COMPACT_ATOMS: atom_id res chain seq x y z
N MET A 1 -9.53 -0.91 -21.47
CA MET A 1 -8.28 -0.18 -21.14
C MET A 1 -8.31 1.27 -21.61
N LYS A 2 -8.57 1.60 -22.88
CA LYS A 2 -8.53 3.03 -23.32
C LYS A 2 -9.51 3.98 -22.60
N GLU A 3 -10.63 3.46 -22.08
CA GLU A 3 -11.60 4.25 -21.31
C GLU A 3 -11.40 4.15 -19.79
N SER A 4 -10.53 3.27 -19.30
CA SER A 4 -10.31 3.15 -17.85
C SER A 4 -9.51 4.35 -17.34
N LEU A 5 -9.93 4.86 -16.18
CA LEU A 5 -9.29 5.96 -15.47
C LEU A 5 -8.99 5.49 -14.04
N VAL A 6 -7.73 5.55 -13.65
CA VAL A 6 -7.28 5.19 -12.29
C VAL A 6 -6.95 6.46 -11.52
N LEU A 7 -7.49 6.59 -10.30
CA LEU A 7 -7.14 7.66 -9.37
C LEU A 7 -5.91 7.22 -8.56
N ALA A 8 -4.78 7.91 -8.72
CA ALA A 8 -3.56 7.69 -7.96
C ALA A 8 -3.37 8.81 -6.94
N ILE A 9 -3.35 8.45 -5.66
CA ILE A 9 -3.33 9.35 -4.51
C ILE A 9 -1.99 9.18 -3.78
N ASN A 10 -1.41 10.29 -3.30
CA ASN A 10 -0.11 10.37 -2.64
C ASN A 10 1.01 9.84 -3.55
N MET A 11 1.65 10.73 -4.30
CA MET A 11 2.59 10.40 -5.37
C MET A 11 3.99 10.05 -4.84
N THR A 12 4.04 9.11 -3.90
CA THR A 12 5.29 8.49 -3.45
C THR A 12 5.95 7.71 -4.61
N THR A 13 7.21 7.31 -4.47
CA THR A 13 7.94 6.56 -5.50
C THR A 13 7.22 5.24 -5.84
N VAL A 14 6.64 4.50 -4.89
CA VAL A 14 5.89 3.26 -5.24
C VAL A 14 4.65 3.54 -6.10
N VAL A 15 3.94 4.63 -5.86
CA VAL A 15 2.77 5.03 -6.66
C VAL A 15 3.19 5.58 -8.02
N THR A 16 4.31 6.27 -8.07
CA THR A 16 4.91 6.78 -9.29
C THR A 16 5.36 5.65 -10.22
N GLU A 17 6.03 4.62 -9.69
CA GLU A 17 6.40 3.41 -10.41
C GLU A 17 5.16 2.66 -10.94
N LEU A 18 4.14 2.47 -10.10
CA LEU A 18 2.85 1.90 -10.51
C LEU A 18 2.21 2.72 -11.64
N SER A 19 2.21 4.05 -11.52
CA SER A 19 1.64 4.96 -12.51
C SER A 19 2.35 4.84 -13.85
N ARG A 20 3.68 4.64 -13.84
CA ARG A 20 4.44 4.34 -15.06
C ARG A 20 3.94 3.06 -15.74
N HIS A 21 3.77 1.97 -14.98
CA HIS A 21 3.28 0.71 -15.53
C HIS A 21 1.86 0.82 -16.11
N LEU A 22 0.96 1.55 -15.44
CA LEU A 22 -0.40 1.79 -15.92
C LEU A 22 -0.42 2.66 -17.18
N ALA A 23 0.36 3.75 -17.20
CA ALA A 23 0.47 4.63 -18.37
C ALA A 23 1.00 3.88 -19.60
N LEU A 24 2.07 3.07 -19.43
CA LEU A 24 2.60 2.24 -20.51
C LEU A 24 1.61 1.15 -20.98
N SER A 25 0.72 0.70 -20.10
CA SER A 25 -0.36 -0.24 -20.43
C SER A 25 -1.57 0.43 -21.11
N GLY A 26 -1.52 1.76 -21.34
CA GLY A 26 -2.57 2.49 -22.02
C GLY A 26 -3.77 2.84 -21.13
N ILE A 27 -3.57 2.93 -19.82
CA ILE A 27 -4.59 3.30 -18.83
C ILE A 27 -4.46 4.80 -18.50
N ASN A 28 -5.58 5.51 -18.46
CA ASN A 28 -5.60 6.93 -18.10
C ASN A 28 -5.43 7.10 -16.58
N LEU A 29 -4.82 8.21 -16.16
CA LEU A 29 -4.52 8.48 -14.76
C LEU A 29 -5.02 9.85 -14.33
N HIS A 30 -5.55 9.90 -13.10
CA HIS A 30 -5.80 11.13 -12.37
C HIS A 30 -4.92 11.13 -11.11
N LEU A 31 -3.99 12.08 -11.02
CA LEU A 31 -2.97 12.14 -9.98
C LEU A 31 -3.34 13.17 -8.91
N VAL A 32 -3.25 12.76 -7.64
CA VAL A 32 -3.45 13.63 -6.48
C VAL A 32 -2.31 13.34 -5.53
N ASP A 33 -1.65 14.38 -5.03
CA ASP A 33 -0.54 14.21 -4.10
C ASP A 33 -0.97 14.46 -2.66
N ILE A 34 -0.11 14.10 -1.70
CA ILE A 34 -0.40 14.25 -0.28
C ILE A 34 -0.69 15.69 0.09
N GLU A 35 0.12 16.59 -0.47
CA GLU A 35 0.10 18.04 -0.38
C GLU A 35 0.74 18.60 -1.67
N ASN A 36 0.94 19.92 -1.73
CA ASN A 36 1.74 20.55 -2.76
C ASN A 36 3.25 20.32 -2.54
N VAL A 37 3.67 19.06 -2.63
CA VAL A 37 5.05 18.62 -2.44
C VAL A 37 5.92 19.16 -3.57
N MET A 38 7.02 19.79 -3.20
CA MET A 38 8.03 20.29 -4.12
C MET A 38 9.16 19.26 -4.22
N ILE A 39 9.68 19.05 -5.43
CA ILE A 39 10.82 18.18 -5.65
C ILE A 39 12.06 18.84 -5.03
N ASP A 40 12.81 18.08 -4.24
CA ASP A 40 14.11 18.44 -3.71
C ASP A 40 15.21 17.51 -4.24
N SER A 41 16.44 17.66 -3.74
CA SER A 41 17.57 16.81 -4.13
C SER A 41 17.35 15.33 -3.79
N SER A 42 16.74 15.03 -2.63
CA SER A 42 16.52 13.66 -2.17
C SER A 42 15.59 12.88 -3.11
N HIS A 43 14.62 13.57 -3.71
CA HIS A 43 13.75 12.99 -4.73
C HIS A 43 14.54 12.63 -5.99
N SER A 44 15.40 13.52 -6.49
CA SER A 44 16.21 13.28 -7.70
C SER A 44 17.30 12.23 -7.51
N GLU A 45 17.74 12.01 -6.27
CA GLU A 45 18.73 10.99 -5.91
C GLU A 45 18.10 9.60 -5.73
N SER A 46 16.84 9.54 -5.29
CA SER A 46 16.14 8.30 -4.95
C SER A 46 15.20 7.78 -6.04
N ASP A 47 14.65 8.65 -6.87
CA ASP A 47 13.69 8.32 -7.93
C ASP A 47 14.17 8.83 -9.29
N PHE A 48 14.50 7.88 -10.16
CA PHE A 48 15.00 8.15 -11.52
C PHE A 48 13.98 8.87 -12.40
N LEU A 49 12.71 8.97 -11.96
CA LEU A 49 11.76 9.81 -12.63
C LEU A 49 12.16 11.28 -12.55
N PHE A 50 12.79 11.78 -11.49
CA PHE A 50 13.09 13.21 -11.33
C PHE A 50 14.51 13.56 -11.80
N ALA A 51 14.65 14.71 -12.49
CA ALA A 51 15.96 15.24 -12.89
C ALA A 51 16.35 16.41 -11.98
N PRO A 52 17.65 16.77 -11.88
CA PRO A 52 18.08 17.94 -11.10
C PRO A 52 17.38 19.25 -11.50
N ASN A 53 16.99 19.39 -12.77
CA ASN A 53 16.25 20.55 -13.28
C ASN A 53 14.77 20.59 -12.86
N ASP A 54 14.27 19.56 -12.19
CA ASP A 54 12.91 19.50 -11.66
C ASP A 54 12.82 19.97 -10.21
N ILE A 55 13.96 20.16 -9.54
CA ILE A 55 14.02 20.67 -8.17
C ILE A 55 13.30 22.02 -8.09
N GLY A 56 12.42 22.15 -7.09
CA GLY A 56 11.58 23.32 -6.87
C GLY A 56 10.30 23.35 -7.72
N LYS A 57 9.98 22.31 -8.49
CA LYS A 57 8.67 22.14 -9.14
C LYS A 57 7.76 21.24 -8.31
N LEU A 58 6.45 21.36 -8.53
CA LEU A 58 5.47 20.47 -7.89
C LEU A 58 5.65 19.03 -8.38
N ARG A 59 5.79 18.09 -7.44
CA ARG A 59 5.99 16.65 -7.70
C ARG A 59 4.92 16.10 -8.63
N VAL A 60 3.65 16.32 -8.30
CA VAL A 60 2.50 15.84 -9.09
C VAL A 60 2.50 16.36 -10.54
N GLN A 61 2.94 17.61 -10.76
CA GLN A 61 2.98 18.20 -12.11
C GLN A 61 4.07 17.55 -12.95
N VAL A 62 5.26 17.40 -12.38
CA VAL A 62 6.40 16.77 -13.06
C VAL A 62 6.12 15.29 -13.34
N VAL A 63 5.52 14.55 -12.39
CA VAL A 63 5.10 13.17 -12.65
C VAL A 63 4.10 13.13 -13.81
N ALA A 64 3.11 14.03 -13.82
CA ALA A 64 2.13 14.07 -14.89
C ALA A 64 2.75 14.37 -16.27
N GLU A 65 3.72 15.29 -16.34
CA GLU A 65 4.47 15.60 -17.56
C GLU A 65 5.23 14.39 -18.08
N LYS A 66 6.02 13.74 -17.22
CA LYS A 66 6.85 12.60 -17.62
C LYS A 66 6.02 11.39 -18.02
N LEU A 67 4.88 11.15 -17.38
CA LEU A 67 3.96 10.09 -17.80
C LEU A 67 3.34 10.37 -19.18
N ARG A 68 3.02 11.64 -19.51
CA ARG A 68 2.54 12.02 -20.85
C ARG A 68 3.62 11.84 -21.91
N GLU A 69 4.88 12.14 -21.59
CA GLU A 69 6.01 11.89 -22.49
C GLU A 69 6.20 10.40 -22.77
N MET A 70 6.05 9.56 -21.75
CA MET A 70 6.19 8.09 -21.88
C MET A 70 5.09 7.48 -22.75
N ASN A 71 3.86 7.97 -22.66
CA ASN A 71 2.77 7.52 -23.52
C ASN A 71 1.79 8.67 -23.86
N PRO A 72 1.94 9.31 -25.04
CA PRO A 72 1.08 10.44 -25.45
C PRO A 72 -0.40 10.07 -25.67
N TYR A 73 -0.74 8.78 -25.72
CA TYR A 73 -2.11 8.31 -25.96
C TYR A 73 -2.94 8.16 -24.68
N VAL A 74 -2.32 8.24 -23.49
CA VAL A 74 -3.06 8.21 -22.22
C VAL A 74 -3.35 9.61 -21.72
N LYS A 75 -4.55 9.81 -21.20
CA LYS A 75 -4.93 11.05 -20.53
C LYS A 75 -4.36 11.05 -19.12
N ILE A 76 -3.46 11.99 -18.84
CA ILE A 76 -2.88 12.21 -17.51
C ILE A 76 -3.34 13.58 -16.98
N THR A 77 -4.27 13.56 -16.03
CA THR A 77 -4.74 14.72 -15.27
C THR A 77 -4.13 14.73 -13.87
N HIS A 78 -4.01 15.90 -13.26
CA HIS A 78 -3.48 16.04 -11.91
C HIS A 78 -4.16 17.20 -11.17
N GLU A 79 -4.18 17.11 -9.84
CA GLU A 79 -4.70 18.17 -8.96
C GLU A 79 -3.54 19.02 -8.38
N THR A 80 -3.77 20.33 -8.26
CA THR A 80 -2.87 21.28 -7.55
C THR A 80 -3.61 22.10 -6.49
N GLU A 81 -4.94 22.05 -6.50
CA GLU A 81 -5.82 22.73 -5.56
C GLU A 81 -6.44 21.75 -4.55
N ARG A 82 -6.32 20.44 -4.80
CA ARG A 82 -6.87 19.36 -3.96
C ARG A 82 -5.78 18.36 -3.67
N THR A 83 -5.71 17.93 -2.43
CA THR A 83 -4.65 17.09 -1.87
C THR A 83 -5.26 15.93 -1.09
N LEU A 84 -4.43 14.97 -0.65
CA LEU A 84 -4.88 13.92 0.25
C LEU A 84 -5.49 14.49 1.54
N LYS A 85 -5.00 15.63 2.05
CA LYS A 85 -5.59 16.26 3.24
C LYS A 85 -7.05 16.62 3.02
N ASP A 86 -7.37 17.26 1.89
CA ASP A 86 -8.74 17.63 1.53
C ASP A 86 -9.63 16.39 1.39
N LEU A 87 -9.09 15.31 0.81
CA LEU A 87 -9.76 14.00 0.72
C LEU A 87 -10.12 13.43 2.10
N LEU A 88 -9.18 13.46 3.04
CA LEU A 88 -9.35 12.91 4.39
C LEU A 88 -10.29 13.76 5.27
N GLU A 89 -10.38 15.06 4.99
CA GLU A 89 -11.29 15.99 5.67
C GLU A 89 -12.72 15.88 5.13
N ILE A 90 -12.90 15.95 3.81
CA ILE A 90 -14.22 15.98 3.17
C ILE A 90 -14.86 14.60 3.15
N ARG A 91 -14.06 13.54 2.98
CA ARG A 91 -14.51 12.13 2.98
C ARG A 91 -15.58 11.81 1.94
N ASP A 92 -15.58 12.52 0.83
CA ASP A 92 -16.49 12.33 -0.29
C ASP A 92 -15.76 12.49 -1.62
N LEU A 93 -15.42 11.35 -2.24
CA LEU A 93 -14.75 11.31 -3.55
C LEU A 93 -15.62 11.87 -4.69
N GLN A 94 -16.94 11.66 -4.62
CA GLN A 94 -17.83 12.09 -5.70
C GLN A 94 -17.94 13.60 -5.73
N SER A 95 -18.15 14.23 -4.57
CA SER A 95 -18.21 15.69 -4.47
C SER A 95 -16.88 16.34 -4.86
N LEU A 96 -15.75 15.79 -4.40
CA LEU A 96 -14.41 16.32 -4.68
C LEU A 96 -14.02 16.30 -6.14
N PHE A 97 -14.50 15.33 -6.90
CA PHE A 97 -14.13 15.14 -8.31
C PHE A 97 -15.34 15.21 -9.25
N ASN A 98 -16.38 15.97 -8.89
CA ASN A 98 -17.54 16.25 -9.74
C ASN A 98 -18.21 14.99 -10.32
N GLY A 99 -18.30 13.92 -9.52
CA GLY A 99 -18.89 12.65 -9.91
C GLY A 99 -18.04 11.81 -10.88
N GLN A 100 -16.75 12.14 -11.04
CA GLN A 100 -15.82 11.36 -11.85
C GLN A 100 -15.76 9.91 -11.37
N LYS A 101 -16.01 8.98 -12.29
CA LYS A 101 -15.89 7.54 -12.02
C LYS A 101 -14.47 7.07 -12.29
N TYR A 102 -13.99 6.16 -11.45
CA TYR A 102 -12.68 5.53 -11.57
C TYR A 102 -12.84 4.02 -11.70
N SER A 103 -11.93 3.39 -12.42
CA SER A 103 -11.86 1.92 -12.55
C SER A 103 -11.11 1.28 -11.39
N ALA A 104 -10.20 2.03 -10.76
CA ALA A 104 -9.53 1.68 -9.52
C ALA A 104 -9.05 2.95 -8.82
N ILE A 105 -8.90 2.88 -7.51
CA ILE A 105 -8.30 3.90 -6.65
C ILE A 105 -7.05 3.31 -6.03
N VAL A 106 -5.94 4.00 -6.13
CA VAL A 106 -4.66 3.59 -5.57
C VAL A 106 -4.09 4.69 -4.68
N SER A 107 -3.55 4.33 -3.52
CA SER A 107 -2.95 5.27 -2.58
C SER A 107 -1.58 4.82 -2.12
N GLY A 108 -0.62 5.74 -2.14
CA GLY A 108 0.63 5.62 -1.39
C GLY A 108 0.28 5.63 0.09
N PHE A 109 0.72 4.60 0.82
CA PHE A 109 0.41 4.43 2.22
C PHE A 109 1.11 5.51 3.05
N THR A 110 0.34 6.17 3.92
CA THR A 110 0.87 7.07 4.95
C THR A 110 0.81 6.37 6.31
N ARG A 111 -0.41 5.97 6.69
CA ARG A 111 -0.77 5.31 7.95
C ARG A 111 -2.08 4.53 7.77
N PHE A 112 -2.36 3.60 8.68
CA PHE A 112 -3.53 2.73 8.54
C PHE A 112 -4.85 3.50 8.66
N SER A 113 -4.91 4.52 9.52
CA SER A 113 -6.11 5.36 9.67
C SER A 113 -6.51 6.06 8.37
N ASP A 114 -5.57 6.70 7.66
CA ASP A 114 -5.84 7.35 6.38
C ASP A 114 -6.26 6.33 5.31
N SER A 115 -5.54 5.20 5.20
CA SER A 115 -5.90 4.13 4.25
C SER A 115 -7.27 3.53 4.53
N LYS A 116 -7.71 3.44 5.79
CA LYS A 116 -9.08 3.01 6.16
C LYS A 116 -10.12 4.00 5.66
N VAL A 117 -9.88 5.30 5.80
CA VAL A 117 -10.79 6.35 5.31
C VAL A 117 -10.92 6.28 3.79
N LEU A 118 -9.80 6.23 3.08
CA LEU A 118 -9.80 6.11 1.61
C LEU A 118 -10.47 4.81 1.14
N ASN A 119 -10.24 3.69 1.83
CA ASN A 119 -10.91 2.44 1.50
C ASN A 119 -12.42 2.50 1.75
N SER A 120 -12.88 3.20 2.79
CA SER A 120 -14.31 3.45 3.01
C SER A 120 -14.90 4.25 1.86
N MET A 121 -14.26 5.36 1.48
CA MET A 121 -14.71 6.19 0.36
C MET A 121 -14.77 5.40 -0.95
N ALA A 122 -13.78 4.53 -1.19
CA ALA A 122 -13.76 3.65 -2.35
C ALA A 122 -14.91 2.63 -2.35
N ARG A 123 -15.29 2.10 -1.19
CA ARG A 123 -16.47 1.25 -1.03
C ARG A 123 -17.78 1.99 -1.27
N ASP A 124 -17.90 3.22 -0.80
CA ASP A 124 -19.10 4.04 -1.01
C ASP A 124 -19.36 4.26 -2.51
N VAL A 125 -18.29 4.38 -3.31
CA VAL A 125 -18.38 4.50 -4.77
C VAL A 125 -18.18 3.17 -5.52
N GLN A 126 -18.15 2.04 -4.80
CA GLN A 126 -18.00 0.68 -5.35
C GLN A 126 -16.80 0.52 -6.31
N THR A 127 -15.67 1.17 -5.99
CA THR A 127 -14.48 1.16 -6.83
C THR A 127 -13.36 0.38 -6.14
N PRO A 128 -12.67 -0.55 -6.83
CA PRO A 128 -11.54 -1.30 -6.25
C PRO A 128 -10.45 -0.37 -5.72
N PHE A 129 -9.92 -0.71 -4.55
CA PHE A 129 -8.98 0.09 -3.77
C PHE A 129 -7.67 -0.65 -3.52
N TYR A 130 -6.55 0.07 -3.65
CA TYR A 130 -5.22 -0.44 -3.39
C TYR A 130 -4.43 0.54 -2.52
N SER A 131 -3.79 0.07 -1.46
CA SER A 131 -2.87 0.88 -0.64
C SER A 131 -1.50 0.23 -0.60
N LEU A 132 -0.45 0.95 -1.00
CA LEU A 132 0.88 0.40 -1.24
C LEU A 132 1.92 1.07 -0.36
N ASN A 133 2.86 0.29 0.16
CA ASN A 133 3.98 0.80 0.93
C ASN A 133 5.29 0.10 0.57
N SER A 134 6.37 0.85 0.58
CA SER A 134 7.74 0.31 0.61
C SER A 134 8.27 0.41 2.04
N CYS A 135 8.91 -0.65 2.50
CA CYS A 135 9.51 -0.75 3.82
C CYS A 135 11.00 -1.08 3.67
N GLY A 136 11.75 -0.17 3.05
CA GLY A 136 13.12 -0.38 2.61
C GLY A 136 13.16 -1.46 1.53
N LEU A 137 13.90 -2.55 1.79
CA LEU A 137 13.96 -3.66 0.83
C LEU A 137 12.64 -4.45 0.73
N ASN A 138 11.79 -4.41 1.76
CA ASN A 138 10.51 -5.10 1.78
C ASN A 138 9.37 -4.17 1.35
N GLY A 139 8.15 -4.67 1.32
CA GLY A 139 6.98 -3.80 1.32
C GLY A 139 5.68 -4.58 1.41
N PHE A 140 4.57 -3.87 1.30
CA PHE A 140 3.26 -4.48 1.33
C PHE A 140 2.28 -3.70 0.47
N PHE A 141 1.18 -4.37 0.13
CA PHE A 141 0.00 -3.66 -0.34
C PHE A 141 -1.26 -4.33 0.16
N PHE A 142 -2.30 -3.54 0.37
CA PHE A 142 -3.65 -4.01 0.63
C PHE A 142 -4.51 -3.81 -0.62
N ALA A 143 -5.33 -4.79 -0.95
CA ALA A 143 -6.26 -4.73 -2.08
C ALA A 143 -7.68 -5.09 -1.64
N ASP A 144 -8.66 -4.26 -2.01
CA ASP A 144 -10.07 -4.48 -1.75
C ASP A 144 -10.88 -4.20 -3.00
N ILE A 145 -11.62 -5.21 -3.48
CA ILE A 145 -12.44 -5.09 -4.70
C ILE A 145 -13.68 -4.22 -4.46
N CYS A 146 -14.07 -4.01 -3.20
CA CYS A 146 -15.12 -3.10 -2.75
C CYS A 146 -16.57 -3.47 -3.14
N HIS A 147 -16.77 -4.36 -4.11
CA HIS A 147 -18.08 -4.81 -4.58
C HIS A 147 -18.04 -6.27 -5.06
N GLU A 148 -19.21 -6.84 -5.36
CA GLU A 148 -19.29 -8.11 -6.06
C GLU A 148 -18.70 -7.97 -7.46
N PHE A 149 -17.66 -8.75 -7.76
CA PHE A 149 -16.89 -8.58 -8.98
C PHE A 149 -16.81 -9.86 -9.79
N THR A 150 -17.21 -9.78 -11.05
CA THR A 150 -17.22 -10.92 -11.97
C THR A 150 -16.03 -10.85 -12.93
N TYR A 151 -15.38 -11.98 -13.14
CA TYR A 151 -14.25 -12.11 -14.05
C TYR A 151 -14.28 -13.44 -14.81
N THR A 152 -13.56 -13.48 -15.92
CA THR A 152 -13.45 -14.67 -16.77
C THR A 152 -12.05 -15.25 -16.73
N THR A 153 -11.95 -16.57 -16.67
CA THR A 153 -10.69 -17.31 -16.89
C THR A 153 -10.82 -18.28 -18.06
N LYS A 154 -9.69 -18.77 -18.56
CA LYS A 154 -9.65 -19.85 -19.55
C LYS A 154 -9.51 -21.20 -18.86
N ASN A 155 -10.43 -22.12 -19.12
CA ASN A 155 -10.28 -23.50 -18.70
C ASN A 155 -9.05 -24.12 -19.40
N LYS A 156 -8.11 -24.65 -18.62
CA LYS A 156 -6.84 -25.18 -19.14
C LYS A 156 -6.99 -26.41 -20.05
N GLN A 157 -8.11 -27.13 -19.96
CA GLN A 157 -8.38 -28.35 -20.74
C GLN A 157 -9.24 -28.06 -21.97
N THR A 158 -10.28 -27.23 -21.84
CA THR A 158 -11.25 -26.99 -22.92
C THR A 158 -11.00 -25.70 -23.69
N ASN A 159 -10.17 -24.78 -23.20
CA ASN A 159 -9.99 -23.42 -23.71
C ASN A 159 -11.28 -22.57 -23.74
N GLU A 160 -12.33 -23.03 -23.07
CA GLU A 160 -13.59 -22.31 -22.90
C GLU A 160 -13.48 -21.27 -21.78
N ASP A 161 -14.37 -20.27 -21.83
CA ASP A 161 -14.43 -19.19 -20.85
C ASP A 161 -15.21 -19.65 -19.60
N GLU A 162 -14.59 -19.56 -18.43
CA GLU A 162 -15.22 -19.81 -17.12
C GLU A 162 -15.47 -18.49 -16.40
N ILE A 163 -16.71 -18.28 -15.97
CA ILE A 163 -17.13 -17.08 -15.24
C ILE A 163 -17.07 -17.35 -13.74
N HIS A 164 -16.44 -16.44 -13.01
CA HIS A 164 -16.30 -16.49 -11.56
C HIS A 164 -16.71 -15.16 -10.94
N THR A 165 -17.09 -15.20 -9.66
CA THR A 165 -17.51 -14.02 -8.92
C THR A 165 -16.81 -13.96 -7.56
N ILE A 166 -16.25 -12.80 -7.23
CA ILE A 166 -15.67 -12.49 -5.92
C ILE A 166 -16.71 -11.78 -5.07
N THR A 167 -17.09 -12.39 -3.95
CA THR A 167 -18.01 -11.82 -2.95
C THR A 167 -17.35 -11.61 -1.58
N LYS A 168 -16.12 -12.11 -1.41
CA LYS A 168 -15.45 -12.20 -0.10
C LYS A 168 -14.53 -11.04 0.24
N SER A 169 -14.36 -10.05 -0.64
CA SER A 169 -13.42 -8.96 -0.39
C SER A 169 -13.90 -8.09 0.79
N VAL A 170 -13.05 -7.92 1.81
CA VAL A 170 -13.36 -7.19 3.05
C VAL A 170 -12.60 -5.86 3.10
N SER A 171 -13.16 -4.84 3.79
CA SER A 171 -12.48 -3.56 3.98
C SER A 171 -11.23 -3.72 4.82
N LEU A 172 -10.28 -2.79 4.70
CA LEU A 172 -9.08 -2.75 5.54
C LEU A 172 -9.44 -2.70 7.02
N ASP A 173 -10.48 -1.93 7.37
CA ASP A 173 -10.97 -1.87 8.75
C ASP A 173 -11.48 -3.23 9.24
N LYS A 174 -12.31 -3.92 8.45
CA LYS A 174 -12.76 -5.28 8.77
C LYS A 174 -11.62 -6.29 8.78
N PHE A 175 -10.66 -6.17 7.87
CA PHE A 175 -9.48 -7.05 7.79
C PHE A 175 -8.66 -6.95 9.09
N ILE A 176 -8.38 -5.73 9.56
CA ILE A 176 -7.66 -5.52 10.82
C ILE A 176 -8.52 -5.94 12.02
N ALA A 177 -9.83 -5.68 11.99
CA ALA A 177 -10.74 -6.13 13.04
C ALA A 177 -10.81 -7.67 13.13
N ASN A 178 -10.86 -8.38 12.01
CA ASN A 178 -10.84 -9.84 11.93
C ASN A 178 -9.51 -10.40 12.44
N PHE A 179 -8.39 -9.74 12.14
CA PHE A 179 -7.09 -10.11 12.72
C PHE A 179 -7.07 -9.88 14.24
N SER A 180 -7.80 -8.87 14.73
CA SER A 180 -7.92 -8.57 16.15
C SER A 180 -8.90 -9.49 16.89
N ALA A 181 -9.92 -10.03 16.23
CA ALA A 181 -10.88 -10.91 16.85
C ALA A 181 -10.16 -12.15 17.42
N GLN A 182 -10.34 -12.41 18.71
CA GLN A 182 -9.85 -13.62 19.34
C GLN A 182 -10.58 -14.82 18.71
N ASP A 183 -9.83 -15.89 18.46
CA ASP A 183 -10.20 -17.10 17.69
C ASP A 183 -10.15 -17.01 16.16
N ARG A 184 -8.93 -16.91 15.62
CA ARG A 184 -8.55 -17.75 14.47
C ARG A 184 -7.13 -18.27 14.66
N LYS A 185 -6.95 -19.59 14.59
CA LYS A 185 -5.64 -20.16 14.25
C LYS A 185 -5.32 -19.63 12.85
N LEU A 186 -4.53 -18.56 12.77
CA LEU A 186 -3.86 -18.13 11.54
C LEU A 186 -3.26 -19.40 10.95
N SER A 187 -3.87 -19.88 9.86
CA SER A 187 -3.68 -21.24 9.34
C SER A 187 -2.19 -21.56 9.33
N ASN A 188 -1.79 -22.48 10.21
CA ASN A 188 -0.43 -22.93 10.50
C ASN A 188 0.67 -22.20 9.72
N VAL A 189 1.47 -21.34 10.41
CA VAL A 189 2.73 -20.82 9.86
C VAL A 189 3.47 -22.01 9.22
N PRO A 190 3.73 -22.00 7.91
CA PRO A 190 4.26 -23.19 7.28
C PRO A 190 5.67 -23.44 7.81
N ILE A 191 5.98 -24.71 8.13
CA ILE A 191 7.16 -25.14 8.89
C ILE A 191 8.50 -24.80 8.17
N ARG A 192 8.45 -24.33 6.91
CA ARG A 192 9.65 -23.97 6.13
C ARG A 192 10.14 -22.55 6.44
N LYS A 193 11.46 -22.37 6.49
CA LYS A 193 12.12 -21.08 6.79
C LYS A 193 11.69 -19.93 5.87
N THR A 194 11.53 -20.19 4.57
CA THR A 194 11.14 -19.17 3.59
C THR A 194 9.70 -18.68 3.76
N SER A 195 8.78 -19.55 4.18
CA SER A 195 7.39 -19.16 4.48
C SER A 195 7.23 -18.44 5.83
N ALA A 196 8.21 -18.55 6.72
CA ALA A 196 8.16 -17.89 8.03
C ALA A 196 8.46 -16.39 7.94
N GLN A 197 9.36 -15.95 7.04
CA GLN A 197 9.71 -14.53 6.90
C GLN A 197 8.54 -13.67 6.40
N ALA A 198 7.79 -14.15 5.40
CA ALA A 198 6.56 -13.49 4.97
C ALA A 198 5.53 -13.39 6.11
N ALA A 199 5.40 -14.44 6.93
CA ALA A 199 4.52 -14.40 8.10
C ALA A 199 5.01 -13.38 9.15
N PHE A 200 6.31 -13.28 9.39
CA PHE A 200 6.88 -12.31 10.35
C PHE A 200 6.67 -10.87 9.88
N LEU A 201 6.87 -10.61 8.58
CA LEU A 201 6.59 -9.32 7.97
C LEU A 201 5.12 -8.96 8.13
N PHE A 202 4.22 -9.90 7.79
CA PHE A 202 2.78 -9.73 7.96
C PHE A 202 2.40 -9.44 9.42
N TYR A 203 2.87 -10.25 10.38
CA TYR A 203 2.59 -10.04 11.81
C TYR A 203 3.13 -8.72 12.33
N THR A 204 4.31 -8.31 11.86
CA THR A 204 4.88 -7.01 12.20
C THR A 204 3.96 -5.90 11.72
N ILE A 205 3.61 -5.87 10.43
CA ILE A 205 2.72 -4.86 9.83
C ILE A 205 1.36 -4.81 10.55
N MET A 206 0.74 -5.97 10.82
CA MET A 206 -0.53 -6.02 11.53
C MET A 206 -0.43 -5.55 12.98
N SER A 207 0.69 -5.81 13.65
CA SER A 207 0.92 -5.31 15.01
C SER A 207 1.07 -3.80 15.02
N LEU A 208 1.76 -3.22 14.02
CA LEU A 208 1.83 -1.77 13.84
C LEU A 208 0.44 -1.17 13.59
N ALA A 209 -0.40 -1.85 12.80
CA ALA A 209 -1.78 -1.43 12.57
C ALA A 209 -2.63 -1.42 13.85
N LEU A 210 -2.42 -2.39 14.74
CA LEU A 210 -3.10 -2.45 16.04
C LEU A 210 -2.55 -1.41 17.02
N GLN A 211 -1.24 -1.18 17.03
CA GLN A 211 -0.64 -0.13 17.85
C GLN A 211 -1.15 1.26 17.44
N GLU A 212 -1.25 1.55 16.15
CA GLU A 212 -1.79 2.82 15.64
C GLU A 212 -3.22 3.07 16.17
N GLN A 213 -4.05 2.02 16.32
CA GLN A 213 -5.41 2.17 16.87
C GLN A 213 -5.44 2.56 18.35
N THR A 214 -4.39 2.20 19.10
CA THR A 214 -4.29 2.51 20.53
C THR A 214 -3.66 3.87 20.80
N GLN A 215 -2.96 4.44 19.82
CA GLN A 215 -2.29 5.73 19.92
C GLN A 215 -3.19 6.82 19.32
N SER A 216 -3.24 8.00 19.94
CA SER A 216 -3.92 9.15 19.33
C SER A 216 -3.23 9.54 18.02
N PRO A 217 -3.96 9.95 16.97
CA PRO A 217 -3.36 10.28 15.68
C PRO A 217 -2.32 11.40 15.82
N GLN A 218 -1.05 11.06 15.60
CA GLN A 218 0.03 12.03 15.48
C GLN A 218 -0.07 12.75 14.12
N PRO A 219 0.33 14.03 14.01
CA PRO A 219 0.35 14.72 12.72
C PRO A 219 1.21 13.96 11.71
N VAL A 220 0.83 14.00 10.43
CA VAL A 220 1.64 13.43 9.34
C VAL A 220 3.00 14.12 9.36
N ALA A 221 4.06 13.36 9.60
CA ALA A 221 5.41 13.86 9.42
C ALA A 221 5.60 14.13 7.93
N SER A 222 5.98 15.37 7.57
CA SER A 222 6.42 15.66 6.20
C SER A 222 7.62 14.76 5.84
N ASP A 223 7.88 14.51 4.55
CA ASP A 223 9.02 13.69 4.10
C ASP A 223 10.35 14.10 4.79
N ASP A 224 10.51 15.41 5.09
CA ASP A 224 11.63 15.98 5.86
C ASP A 224 11.69 15.59 7.35
N GLN A 225 10.57 15.31 8.00
CA GLN A 225 10.50 15.02 9.44
C GLN A 225 10.86 13.57 9.78
N MET A 226 10.83 12.66 8.80
CA MET A 226 11.34 11.30 9.01
C MET A 226 12.88 11.26 9.16
N MET A 227 13.58 12.34 8.77
CA MET A 227 15.05 12.46 8.85
C MET A 227 15.53 13.25 10.09
N ILE A 228 14.65 13.92 10.83
CA ILE A 228 15.03 14.84 11.93
C ILE A 228 14.19 14.58 13.18
N ASP A 229 14.39 13.43 13.83
CA ASP A 229 14.04 13.28 15.25
C ASP A 229 15.34 13.09 16.06
N GLN A 230 16.08 14.19 16.21
CA GLN A 230 17.27 14.29 17.07
C GLN A 230 17.01 15.22 18.26
N ASN A 231 15.96 14.98 19.05
CA ASN A 231 15.84 15.63 20.36
C ASN A 231 15.74 14.60 21.50
N PRO A 232 16.77 14.49 22.36
CA PRO A 232 16.87 13.43 23.36
C PRO A 232 16.25 13.88 24.69
N GLU A 233 14.96 13.60 24.89
CA GLU A 233 14.39 13.56 26.24
C GLU A 233 14.43 12.13 26.82
N ASN A 234 15.58 11.82 27.43
CA ASN A 234 15.82 10.93 28.57
C ASN A 234 14.88 9.74 28.85
N VAL A 235 14.69 8.89 27.85
CA VAL A 235 14.62 7.43 28.02
C VAL A 235 15.60 6.86 27.01
N SER A 236 16.56 6.03 27.41
CA SER A 236 17.55 5.51 26.46
C SER A 236 16.82 4.86 25.28
N GLU A 237 17.15 5.25 24.05
CA GLU A 237 16.40 4.88 22.85
C GLU A 237 16.22 3.34 22.70
N GLY A 238 17.18 2.57 23.24
CA GLY A 238 17.09 1.12 23.37
C GLY A 238 15.97 0.64 24.28
N GLN A 239 15.80 1.25 25.47
CA GLN A 239 14.71 0.90 26.40
C GLN A 239 13.32 1.19 25.82
N ARG A 240 13.18 2.27 25.03
CA ARG A 240 11.90 2.58 24.37
C ARG A 240 11.57 1.55 23.28
N LYS A 241 12.55 1.16 22.46
CA LYS A 241 12.37 0.15 21.40
C LYS A 241 12.05 -1.24 21.95
N ASP A 242 12.72 -1.64 23.04
CA ASP A 242 12.41 -2.90 23.73
C ASP A 242 10.98 -2.90 24.28
N SER A 243 10.53 -1.79 24.88
CA SER A 243 9.15 -1.66 25.37
C SER A 243 8.10 -1.73 24.26
N GLU A 244 8.35 -1.15 23.08
CA GLU A 244 7.44 -1.23 21.93
C GLU A 244 7.40 -2.64 21.32
N PHE A 245 8.56 -3.30 21.22
CA PHE A 245 8.63 -4.69 20.77
C PHE A 245 7.85 -5.62 21.72
N ASP A 246 8.01 -5.46 23.04
CA ASP A 246 7.29 -6.26 24.02
C ASP A 246 5.77 -6.10 23.91
N LYS A 247 5.28 -4.89 23.63
CA LYS A 247 3.84 -4.65 23.35
C LYS A 247 3.39 -5.41 22.11
N VAL A 248 4.16 -5.37 21.03
CA VAL A 248 3.87 -6.15 19.80
C VAL A 248 3.86 -7.65 20.08
N CYS A 249 4.84 -8.14 20.82
CA CYS A 249 4.88 -9.54 21.25
C CYS A 249 3.64 -9.93 22.05
N GLN A 250 3.23 -9.09 23.00
CA GLN A 250 2.05 -9.33 23.82
C GLN A 250 0.77 -9.38 22.98
N ILE A 251 0.59 -8.43 22.06
CA ILE A 251 -0.53 -8.42 21.10
C ILE A 251 -0.57 -9.74 20.32
N LEU A 252 0.56 -10.18 19.77
CA LEU A 252 0.63 -11.41 18.98
C LEU A 252 0.40 -12.69 19.80
N ILE A 253 0.87 -12.74 21.05
CA ILE A 253 0.58 -13.84 21.98
C ILE A 253 -0.93 -13.93 22.23
N GLU A 254 -1.59 -12.79 22.47
CA GLU A 254 -3.05 -12.71 22.65
C GLU A 254 -3.82 -13.12 21.39
N LYS A 255 -3.21 -12.98 20.20
CA LYS A 255 -3.75 -13.50 18.93
C LYS A 255 -3.45 -14.98 18.69
N GLY A 256 -2.81 -15.67 19.63
CA GLY A 256 -2.49 -17.10 19.52
C GLY A 256 -1.29 -17.42 18.65
N VAL A 257 -0.46 -16.43 18.29
CA VAL A 257 0.82 -16.69 17.64
C VAL A 257 1.76 -17.34 18.65
N GLY A 258 2.37 -18.45 18.27
CA GLY A 258 3.17 -19.26 19.18
C GLY A 258 4.33 -18.49 19.81
N SER A 259 4.46 -18.54 21.13
CA SER A 259 5.50 -17.81 21.87
C SER A 259 6.93 -18.12 21.42
N LYS A 260 7.18 -19.33 20.89
CA LYS A 260 8.48 -19.70 20.29
C LYS A 260 8.81 -18.87 19.05
N ILE A 261 7.80 -18.52 18.24
CA ILE A 261 7.96 -17.71 17.03
C ILE A 261 8.29 -16.27 17.43
N ILE A 262 7.50 -15.71 18.35
CA ILE A 262 7.62 -14.31 18.77
C ILE A 262 8.94 -14.04 19.49
N LYS A 263 9.44 -15.03 20.26
CA LYS A 263 10.75 -14.95 20.95
C LYS A 263 11.93 -15.33 20.06
N SER A 264 11.70 -15.63 18.78
CA SER A 264 12.78 -15.96 17.84
C SER A 264 13.60 -14.71 17.51
N GLN A 265 14.90 -14.91 17.32
CA GLN A 265 15.79 -13.84 16.90
C GLN A 265 15.37 -13.30 15.52
N GLU A 266 14.92 -14.17 14.64
CA GLU A 266 14.49 -13.83 13.28
C GLU A 266 13.25 -12.91 13.26
N PHE A 267 12.30 -13.14 14.16
CA PHE A 267 11.15 -12.25 14.31
C PHE A 267 11.59 -10.87 14.81
N ARG A 268 12.48 -10.82 15.82
CA ARG A 268 13.02 -9.56 16.35
C ARG A 268 13.76 -8.77 15.27
N GLU A 269 14.64 -9.43 14.50
CA GLU A 269 15.36 -8.81 13.39
C GLU A 269 14.42 -8.28 12.30
N THR A 270 13.35 -9.03 12.00
CA THR A 270 12.32 -8.59 11.04
C THR A 270 11.58 -7.37 11.56
N TYR A 271 11.17 -7.38 12.83
CA TYR A 271 10.51 -6.26 13.47
C TYR A 271 11.39 -5.01 13.45
N ASP A 272 12.64 -5.12 13.91
CA ASP A 272 13.58 -4.00 13.97
C ASP A 272 13.85 -3.43 12.57
N ARG A 273 13.94 -4.28 11.55
CA ARG A 273 14.11 -3.85 10.14
C ARG A 273 12.88 -3.11 9.62
N VAL A 274 11.68 -3.65 9.85
CA VAL A 274 10.44 -3.01 9.39
C VAL A 274 10.24 -1.68 10.12
N GLN A 275 10.44 -1.62 11.43
CA GLN A 275 10.33 -0.37 12.19
C GLN A 275 11.29 0.71 11.70
N LYS A 276 12.55 0.37 11.42
CA LYS A 276 13.55 1.34 10.90
C LYS A 276 13.26 1.81 9.49
N CYS A 277 12.62 0.97 8.67
CA CYS A 277 12.41 1.24 7.25
C CYS A 277 10.94 1.45 6.90
N PHE A 278 10.03 1.57 7.85
CA PHE A 278 8.60 1.75 7.57
C PHE A 278 8.41 3.09 6.86
N ASN A 279 7.70 3.09 5.72
CA ASN A 279 7.58 4.24 4.81
C ASN A 279 8.91 4.76 4.22
N VAL A 280 10.01 4.03 4.37
CA VAL A 280 11.27 4.36 3.68
C VAL A 280 11.25 3.71 2.32
N GLU A 281 11.20 4.54 1.29
CA GLU A 281 11.12 4.06 -0.09
C GLU A 281 12.49 3.66 -0.63
N PHE A 282 12.54 2.48 -1.26
CA PHE A 282 13.70 2.01 -1.99
C PHE A 282 13.29 1.63 -3.40
N SER A 283 13.82 2.35 -4.40
CA SER A 283 13.39 2.28 -5.80
C SER A 283 13.19 0.85 -6.34
N PRO A 284 14.12 -0.12 -6.16
CA PRO A 284 13.89 -1.50 -6.59
C PRO A 284 12.65 -2.19 -5.99
N SER A 285 12.38 -1.96 -4.70
CA SER A 285 11.17 -2.51 -4.05
C SER A 285 9.91 -1.80 -4.55
N CYS A 286 9.98 -0.49 -4.75
CA CYS A 286 8.90 0.34 -5.29
C CYS A 286 8.52 -0.11 -6.70
N SER A 287 9.50 -0.31 -7.59
CA SER A 287 9.27 -0.81 -8.95
C SER A 287 8.62 -2.18 -8.94
N LEU A 288 9.06 -3.10 -8.09
CA LEU A 288 8.47 -4.44 -8.02
C LEU A 288 7.02 -4.41 -7.51
N ILE A 289 6.78 -3.70 -6.40
CA ILE A 289 5.44 -3.59 -5.81
C ILE A 289 4.50 -2.87 -6.77
N GLY A 290 4.95 -1.77 -7.37
CA GLY A 290 4.20 -1.03 -8.38
C GLY A 290 3.86 -1.89 -9.61
N ALA A 291 4.81 -2.70 -10.09
CA ALA A 291 4.57 -3.65 -11.18
C ALA A 291 3.51 -4.70 -10.80
N ILE A 292 3.63 -5.34 -9.64
CA ILE A 292 2.66 -6.35 -9.17
C ILE A 292 1.26 -5.77 -9.09
N VAL A 293 1.11 -4.62 -8.41
CA VAL A 293 -0.21 -4.02 -8.20
C VAL A 293 -0.79 -3.47 -9.51
N SER A 294 0.04 -2.94 -10.42
CA SER A 294 -0.44 -2.53 -11.75
C SER A 294 -1.08 -3.69 -12.52
N GLN A 295 -0.56 -4.91 -12.38
CA GLN A 295 -1.13 -6.11 -13.01
C GLN A 295 -2.44 -6.52 -12.34
N GLU A 296 -2.56 -6.41 -11.02
CA GLU A 296 -3.84 -6.64 -10.33
C GLU A 296 -4.92 -5.64 -10.79
N ILE A 297 -4.55 -4.38 -10.98
CA ILE A 297 -5.44 -3.35 -11.55
C ILE A 297 -5.83 -3.69 -13.00
N VAL A 298 -4.90 -4.18 -13.82
CA VAL A 298 -5.21 -4.61 -15.20
C VAL A 298 -6.21 -5.76 -15.20
N LYS A 299 -6.10 -6.74 -14.31
CA LYS A 299 -7.07 -7.84 -14.18
C LYS A 299 -8.47 -7.32 -13.86
N VAL A 300 -8.56 -6.36 -12.93
CA VAL A 300 -9.82 -5.69 -12.58
C VAL A 300 -10.41 -4.94 -13.79
N ILE A 301 -9.61 -4.15 -14.49
CA ILE A 301 -10.06 -3.35 -15.64
C ILE A 301 -10.50 -4.23 -16.81
N THR A 302 -9.78 -5.33 -17.05
CA THR A 302 -10.06 -6.25 -18.17
C THR A 302 -11.09 -7.30 -17.84
N GLN A 303 -11.43 -7.47 -16.55
CA GLN A 303 -12.29 -8.55 -16.04
C GLN A 303 -11.78 -9.93 -16.48
N ARG A 304 -10.46 -10.07 -16.56
CA ARG A 304 -9.78 -11.31 -16.93
C ARG A 304 -8.84 -11.74 -15.83
N ASP A 305 -8.80 -13.05 -15.61
CA ASP A 305 -8.05 -13.70 -14.55
C ASP A 305 -8.51 -13.28 -13.14
N HIS A 306 -8.10 -14.03 -12.13
CA HIS A 306 -8.49 -13.74 -10.74
C HIS A 306 -7.73 -12.52 -10.20
N PRO A 307 -8.41 -11.40 -9.89
CA PRO A 307 -7.78 -10.28 -9.21
C PRO A 307 -7.60 -10.58 -7.71
N GLY A 308 -6.43 -10.23 -7.20
CA GLY A 308 -6.06 -10.37 -5.81
C GLY A 308 -6.81 -9.42 -4.87
N TYR A 309 -7.00 -9.86 -3.63
CA TYR A 309 -7.56 -9.06 -2.54
C TYR A 309 -6.97 -9.48 -1.18
N GLY A 310 -7.14 -8.65 -0.16
CA GLY A 310 -6.51 -8.82 1.15
C GLY A 310 -5.12 -8.18 1.20
N MET A 311 -4.28 -8.64 2.12
CA MET A 311 -2.95 -8.08 2.34
C MET A 311 -1.89 -8.90 1.59
N TYR A 312 -0.97 -8.23 0.94
CA TYR A 312 0.18 -8.83 0.29
C TYR A 312 1.45 -8.29 0.93
N VAL A 313 2.41 -9.17 1.17
CA VAL A 313 3.72 -8.81 1.72
C VAL A 313 4.82 -9.28 0.79
N TYR A 314 5.70 -8.36 0.41
CA TYR A 314 6.92 -8.64 -0.34
C TYR A 314 8.10 -8.69 0.61
N ASP A 315 8.77 -9.84 0.64
CA ASP A 315 10.01 -10.04 1.39
C ASP A 315 11.20 -10.12 0.43
N SER A 316 12.15 -9.21 0.58
CA SER A 316 13.34 -9.15 -0.27
C SER A 316 14.29 -10.32 -0.07
N VAL A 317 14.27 -10.93 1.12
CA VAL A 317 15.20 -12.03 1.44
C VAL A 317 14.80 -13.29 0.68
N THR A 318 13.50 -13.60 0.65
CA THR A 318 12.96 -14.72 -0.12
C THR A 318 12.62 -14.37 -1.56
N GLN A 319 12.53 -13.07 -1.89
CA GLN A 319 12.05 -12.55 -3.18
C GLN A 319 10.63 -13.02 -3.50
N GLN A 320 9.80 -13.24 -2.48
CA GLN A 320 8.43 -13.71 -2.63
C GLN A 320 7.44 -12.63 -2.22
N CYS A 321 6.38 -12.51 -3.00
CA CYS A 321 5.19 -11.75 -2.64
C CYS A 321 4.09 -12.74 -2.23
N THR A 322 3.64 -12.68 -0.98
CA THR A 322 2.69 -13.64 -0.42
C THR A 322 1.38 -12.95 -0.06
N GLN A 323 0.26 -13.52 -0.52
CA GLN A 323 -1.08 -13.09 -0.14
C GLN A 323 -1.46 -13.65 1.24
N GLN A 324 -2.05 -12.81 2.07
CA GLN A 324 -2.59 -13.12 3.38
C GLN A 324 -4.07 -12.74 3.41
N LEU A 325 -4.92 -13.75 3.57
CA LEU A 325 -6.36 -13.59 3.72
C LEU A 325 -6.72 -13.74 5.19
N VAL A 326 -7.36 -12.71 5.74
CA VAL A 326 -7.97 -12.74 7.06
C VAL A 326 -9.47 -12.55 6.85
N GLU A 327 -10.12 -13.67 6.51
CA GLU A 327 -11.59 -13.75 6.42
C GLU A 327 -12.24 -13.61 7.82
#